data_AF-A0A1A6A0N7-F1
#
_entry.id   AF-A0A1A6A0N7-F1
#
_cell.length_a   1.000
_cell.length_b   1.000
_cell.length_c   1.000
_cell.angle_alpha   90.00
_cell.angle_beta   90.00
_cell.angle_gamma   90.00
#
_symmetry.space_group_name_H-M   'P 1'
#
loop_
_entity.id
_entity.type
_entity.pdbx_description
1 polymer ?
#
loop_
_entity_poly.entity_id
_entity_poly.type
_entity_poly.pdbx_seq_one_letter_code
_entity_poly.pdbx_strand_id
1 'polypeptide(L)'
;MHERWSLYSGDVQSSFKWQSSWLHAVAGVLARHDKLGNIGDPPLQSGWETGTYKLFDAKCDQVKIDVNASEILSEADTIVDTNPWLEGLETAALKLEPGFMGLDGDKITWGNAVSAFKMLTGKSATYETIKDKDHLFKLLYKARTDNIPMVFGSGSQGKVESHIIGWSWYQITSSSGYETKIWDTQDNAEYQQTLDEMAEYVQKVVYQE
;
A
#
# COMPACT_ATOMS: atom_id res chain seq x y z
N MET A 1 13.52 14.12 -13.02
CA MET A 1 12.21 13.50 -12.73
C MET A 1 12.23 12.56 -11.51
N HIS A 2 13.38 12.38 -10.82
CA HIS A 2 13.49 11.49 -9.64
C HIS A 2 13.14 12.14 -8.28
N GLU A 3 13.14 13.48 -8.16
CA GLU A 3 12.89 14.16 -6.87
C GLU A 3 11.41 14.22 -6.45
N ARG A 4 10.45 13.95 -7.36
CA ARG A 4 9.02 13.99 -7.02
C ARG A 4 8.56 12.83 -6.13
N TRP A 5 9.38 11.78 -6.00
CA TRP A 5 8.97 10.51 -5.37
C TRP A 5 9.77 10.13 -4.11
N SER A 6 10.80 10.90 -3.73
CA SER A 6 11.49 10.71 -2.45
C SER A 6 10.66 11.17 -1.24
N LEU A 7 9.47 11.74 -1.47
CA LEU A 7 8.55 12.24 -0.45
C LEU A 7 7.55 11.18 0.07
N TYR A 8 7.52 9.97 -0.51
CA TYR A 8 6.56 8.92 -0.11
C TYR A 8 7.05 8.04 1.03
N SER A 9 8.05 8.51 1.79
CA SER A 9 8.65 7.83 2.94
C SER A 9 8.34 8.50 4.28
N GLY A 10 7.24 9.27 4.36
CA GLY A 10 6.84 10.04 5.55
C GLY A 10 5.95 9.24 6.52
N ASP A 11 6.09 9.52 7.81
CA ASP A 11 5.60 8.73 8.95
C ASP A 11 4.10 8.42 8.87
N VAL A 12 3.78 7.16 8.55
CA VAL A 12 2.43 6.62 8.64
C VAL A 12 2.39 5.59 9.76
N GLN A 13 1.70 5.91 10.87
CA GLN A 13 1.18 4.89 11.77
C GLN A 13 -0.26 4.62 11.36
N SER A 14 -0.61 3.37 11.07
CA SER A 14 -2.00 3.04 10.77
C SER A 14 -2.87 3.27 12.00
N SER A 15 -3.84 4.18 11.88
CA SER A 15 -4.90 4.35 12.85
C SER A 15 -5.54 3.06 13.37
N PHE A 16 -5.85 3.00 14.66
CA PHE A 16 -6.51 1.85 15.28
C PHE A 16 -7.93 1.55 14.73
N LYS A 17 -8.53 2.49 13.98
CA LYS A 17 -9.85 2.30 13.36
C LYS A 17 -9.75 1.51 12.05
N TRP A 18 -8.60 1.52 11.35
CA TRP A 18 -8.46 0.94 10.01
C TRP A 18 -7.07 0.31 9.83
N GLN A 19 -7.01 -0.97 9.48
CA GLN A 19 -5.74 -1.58 9.08
C GLN A 19 -5.53 -1.34 7.58
N SER A 20 -4.95 -0.20 7.21
CA SER A 20 -4.82 0.27 5.82
C SER A 20 -3.48 -0.05 5.15
N SER A 21 -2.62 -0.83 5.81
CA SER A 21 -1.30 -1.24 5.28
C SER A 21 -1.39 -1.85 3.86
N TRP A 22 -2.47 -2.57 3.55
CA TRP A 22 -2.73 -3.12 2.22
C TRP A 22 -2.94 -2.05 1.14
N LEU A 23 -3.60 -0.93 1.47
CA LEU A 23 -3.81 0.17 0.55
C LEU A 23 -2.52 0.97 0.37
N HIS A 24 -1.85 1.28 1.48
CA HIS A 24 -0.61 2.05 1.48
C HIS A 24 0.52 1.32 0.75
N ALA A 25 0.72 0.03 1.00
CA ALA A 25 1.74 -0.76 0.31
C ALA A 25 1.49 -0.79 -1.21
N VAL A 26 0.23 -0.93 -1.62
CA VAL A 26 -0.13 -0.95 -3.05
C VAL A 26 0.03 0.44 -3.69
N ALA A 27 -0.43 1.50 -3.03
CA ALA A 27 -0.25 2.87 -3.51
C ALA A 27 1.24 3.21 -3.67
N GLY A 28 2.05 2.87 -2.66
CA GLY A 28 3.50 3.08 -2.67
C GLY A 28 4.21 2.29 -3.79
N VAL A 29 3.86 1.02 -4.02
CA VAL A 29 4.48 0.25 -5.10
C VAL A 29 4.05 0.74 -6.48
N LEU A 30 2.79 1.11 -6.67
CA LEU A 30 2.34 1.69 -7.93
C LEU A 30 3.03 3.03 -8.21
N ALA A 31 3.28 3.84 -7.18
CA ALA A 31 3.98 5.13 -7.32
C ALA A 31 5.40 4.94 -7.84
N ARG A 32 6.15 4.00 -7.23
CA ARG A 32 7.55 3.73 -7.62
C ARG A 32 7.67 3.16 -9.04
N HIS A 33 6.65 2.46 -9.50
CA HIS A 33 6.61 1.89 -10.85
C HIS A 33 5.99 2.83 -11.89
N ASP A 34 5.64 4.07 -11.53
CA ASP A 34 4.92 5.03 -12.40
C ASP A 34 3.60 4.45 -12.96
N LYS A 35 2.96 3.57 -12.17
CA LYS A 35 1.71 2.86 -12.52
C LYS A 35 0.49 3.39 -11.77
N LEU A 36 0.64 4.38 -10.88
CA LEU A 36 -0.50 5.11 -10.29
C LEU A 36 -1.31 5.87 -11.37
N GLY A 37 -0.71 6.23 -12.50
CA GLY A 37 -1.40 7.04 -13.50
C GLY A 37 -1.87 8.39 -12.90
N ASN A 38 -3.13 8.76 -13.13
CA ASN A 38 -3.73 10.02 -12.67
C ASN A 38 -4.79 9.76 -11.58
N ILE A 39 -4.41 9.03 -10.52
CA ILE A 39 -5.26 8.74 -9.35
C ILE A 39 -5.55 10.01 -8.51
N GLY A 40 -4.86 11.11 -8.77
CA GLY A 40 -5.09 12.40 -8.13
C GLY A 40 -3.79 13.19 -8.09
N ASP A 41 -3.89 14.51 -8.10
CA ASP A 41 -2.73 15.35 -7.85
C ASP A 41 -2.44 15.31 -6.34
N PRO A 42 -1.22 14.99 -5.91
CA PRO A 42 -0.89 15.07 -4.49
C PRO A 42 -1.12 16.50 -4.02
N PRO A 43 -1.72 16.71 -2.82
CA PRO A 43 -1.78 18.03 -2.22
C PRO A 43 -0.38 18.63 -2.19
N LEU A 44 -0.17 19.65 -3.01
CA LEU A 44 1.09 20.36 -3.11
C LEU A 44 1.20 21.29 -1.90
N GLN A 45 1.76 20.80 -0.80
CA GLN A 45 2.25 21.61 0.32
C GLN A 45 1.19 22.33 1.17
N SER A 46 1.68 23.05 2.19
CA SER A 46 0.88 23.73 3.23
C SER A 46 -0.19 24.66 2.64
N GLY A 47 -1.40 24.57 3.21
CA GLY A 47 -2.56 25.34 2.76
C GLY A 47 -3.48 24.60 1.77
N TRP A 48 -3.34 23.28 1.63
CA TRP A 48 -4.28 22.47 0.88
C TRP A 48 -5.67 22.46 1.52
N GLU A 49 -6.69 22.82 0.75
CA GLU A 49 -8.10 22.81 1.18
C GLU A 49 -8.87 21.60 0.64
N THR A 50 -8.67 21.26 -0.64
CA THR A 50 -9.40 20.19 -1.34
C THR A 50 -8.52 19.53 -2.41
N GLY A 51 -8.58 18.20 -2.51
CA GLY A 51 -7.85 17.41 -3.50
C GLY A 51 -8.77 16.41 -4.18
N THR A 52 -8.56 16.22 -5.47
CA THR A 52 -9.40 15.35 -6.30
C THR A 52 -8.68 14.04 -6.57
N TYR A 53 -9.33 12.95 -6.18
CA TYR A 53 -8.89 11.58 -6.40
C TYR A 53 -9.71 10.94 -7.52
N LYS A 54 -9.10 10.05 -8.31
CA LYS A 54 -9.74 9.27 -9.36
C LYS A 54 -9.55 7.80 -9.06
N LEU A 55 -10.61 7.16 -8.58
CA LEU A 55 -10.60 5.76 -8.16
C LEU A 55 -11.56 4.96 -9.02
N PHE A 56 -11.34 3.66 -9.14
CA PHE A 56 -12.25 2.73 -9.78
C PHE A 56 -13.18 2.12 -8.73
N ASP A 57 -14.49 2.20 -8.98
CA ASP A 57 -15.49 1.59 -8.11
C ASP A 57 -15.59 0.06 -8.30
N ALA A 58 -16.52 -0.58 -7.59
CA ALA A 58 -16.74 -2.02 -7.68
C ALA A 58 -17.15 -2.51 -9.10
N LYS A 59 -17.71 -1.61 -9.94
CA LYS A 59 -18.09 -1.87 -11.33
C LYS A 59 -16.96 -1.58 -12.32
N CYS A 60 -15.79 -1.15 -11.83
CA CYS A 60 -14.67 -0.67 -12.62
C CYS A 60 -14.94 0.63 -13.38
N ASP A 61 -15.89 1.45 -12.91
CA ASP A 61 -16.09 2.80 -13.43
C ASP A 61 -15.13 3.76 -12.70
N GLN A 62 -14.46 4.64 -13.43
CA GLN A 62 -13.60 5.65 -12.81
C GLN A 62 -14.45 6.80 -12.25
N VAL A 63 -14.39 6.97 -10.93
CA VAL A 63 -15.11 7.99 -10.18
C VAL A 63 -14.14 9.06 -9.72
N LYS A 64 -14.54 10.33 -9.84
CA LYS A 64 -13.83 11.47 -9.27
C LYS A 64 -14.39 11.78 -7.89
N ILE A 65 -13.51 11.94 -6.92
CA ILE A 65 -13.87 12.15 -5.52
C ILE A 65 -13.07 13.33 -5.01
N ASP A 66 -13.77 14.37 -4.58
CA ASP A 66 -13.14 15.50 -3.92
C ASP A 66 -13.09 15.23 -2.41
N VAL A 67 -11.90 15.42 -1.84
CA VAL A 67 -11.62 15.28 -0.41
C VAL A 67 -11.14 16.61 0.11
N ASN A 68 -11.86 17.17 1.07
CA ASN A 68 -11.45 18.36 1.79
C ASN A 68 -10.53 17.98 2.96
N ALA A 69 -9.58 18.84 3.29
CA ALA A 69 -8.68 18.65 4.42
C ALA A 69 -9.43 18.46 5.76
N SER A 70 -10.59 19.10 5.89
CA SER A 70 -11.46 18.96 7.08
C SER A 70 -12.15 17.61 7.19
N GLU A 71 -12.18 16.80 6.13
CA GLU A 71 -12.79 15.46 6.11
C GLU A 71 -11.79 14.37 6.45
N ILE A 72 -10.49 14.67 6.39
CA ILE A 72 -9.44 13.76 6.84
C ILE A 72 -9.55 13.66 8.36
N LEU A 73 -9.78 12.45 8.86
CA LEU A 73 -10.04 12.20 10.27
C LEU A 73 -8.74 12.37 11.09
N SER A 74 -8.61 13.49 11.80
CA SER A 74 -7.46 13.80 12.67
C SER A 74 -7.25 12.83 13.84
N GLU A 75 -8.26 12.03 14.19
CA GLU A 75 -8.18 10.99 15.24
C GLU A 75 -7.72 9.64 14.72
N ALA A 76 -7.58 9.48 13.40
CA ALA A 76 -7.05 8.27 12.83
C ALA A 76 -5.52 8.24 13.07
N ASP A 77 -4.79 9.28 12.68
CA ASP A 77 -3.34 9.24 12.66
C ASP A 77 -2.75 10.27 13.65
N THR A 78 -2.41 9.80 14.86
CA THR A 78 -1.80 10.63 15.90
C THR A 78 -0.29 10.76 15.75
N ILE A 79 0.27 11.16 14.59
CA ILE A 79 1.69 11.55 14.48
C ILE A 79 1.86 12.75 13.56
N VAL A 80 2.73 13.66 13.98
CA VAL A 80 3.18 14.87 13.29
C VAL A 80 4.03 14.45 12.06
N ASP A 81 3.72 14.98 10.87
CA ASP A 81 4.33 14.68 9.55
C ASP A 81 3.69 13.57 8.69
N THR A 82 2.35 13.42 8.78
CA THR A 82 1.61 12.52 7.88
C THR A 82 1.68 12.98 6.42
N ASN A 83 1.68 12.00 5.50
CA ASN A 83 1.57 12.24 4.06
C ASN A 83 0.10 12.52 3.70
N PRO A 84 -0.32 13.78 3.49
CA PRO A 84 -1.74 14.12 3.36
C PRO A 84 -2.36 13.51 2.10
N TRP A 85 -1.53 13.09 1.14
CA TRP A 85 -2.00 12.39 -0.04
C TRP A 85 -2.58 11.01 0.29
N LEU A 86 -1.92 10.24 1.16
CA LEU A 86 -2.36 8.88 1.54
C LEU A 86 -3.63 8.94 2.39
N GLU A 87 -3.67 9.84 3.36
CA GLU A 87 -4.88 10.08 4.18
C GLU A 87 -6.07 10.52 3.33
N GLY A 88 -5.83 11.41 2.36
CA GLY A 88 -6.85 11.82 1.41
C GLY A 88 -7.25 10.67 0.48
N LEU A 89 -6.33 9.78 0.11
CA LEU A 89 -6.63 8.58 -0.67
C LEU A 89 -7.52 7.61 0.12
N GLU A 90 -7.22 7.37 1.39
CA GLU A 90 -8.08 6.59 2.29
C GLU A 90 -9.46 7.22 2.38
N THR A 91 -9.52 8.52 2.65
CA THR A 91 -10.77 9.28 2.73
C THR A 91 -11.57 9.22 1.43
N ALA A 92 -10.90 9.27 0.27
CA ALA A 92 -11.55 9.10 -1.02
C ALA A 92 -12.10 7.67 -1.20
N ALA A 93 -11.35 6.65 -0.80
CA ALA A 93 -11.77 5.26 -0.87
C ALA A 93 -13.00 4.96 0.02
N LEU A 94 -13.14 5.67 1.16
CA LEU A 94 -14.34 5.64 2.01
C LEU A 94 -15.59 6.18 1.34
N LYS A 95 -15.41 7.19 0.50
CA LYS A 95 -16.50 7.87 -0.21
C LYS A 95 -16.98 7.12 -1.46
N LEU A 96 -16.33 6.01 -1.85
CA LEU A 96 -16.86 5.14 -2.89
C LEU A 96 -18.18 4.51 -2.44
N GLU A 97 -19.08 4.21 -3.37
CA GLU A 97 -20.40 3.64 -3.07
C GLU A 97 -20.59 2.29 -3.77
N PRO A 98 -20.76 1.17 -3.02
CA PRO A 98 -20.56 1.05 -1.58
C PRO A 98 -19.07 1.24 -1.22
N GLY A 99 -18.77 1.73 -0.02
CA GLY A 99 -17.40 1.95 0.48
C GLY A 99 -16.41 0.85 0.06
N PHE A 100 -15.17 1.21 -0.24
CA PHE A 100 -14.25 0.23 -0.82
C PHE A 100 -13.83 -0.83 0.21
N MET A 101 -13.96 -2.11 -0.17
CA MET A 101 -13.79 -3.28 0.71
C MET A 101 -12.58 -3.19 1.64
N GLY A 102 -12.82 -3.23 2.96
CA GLY A 102 -11.77 -3.10 3.97
C GLY A 102 -11.74 -1.74 4.64
N LEU A 103 -12.47 -0.77 4.11
CA LEU A 103 -12.69 0.52 4.73
C LEU A 103 -14.20 0.72 4.99
N ASP A 104 -14.69 0.25 6.15
CA ASP A 104 -16.03 0.57 6.67
C ASP A 104 -15.97 1.65 7.79
N GLY A 105 -16.78 2.71 7.68
CA GLY A 105 -16.87 3.80 8.68
C GLY A 105 -17.27 3.37 10.09
N ASP A 106 -17.92 2.20 10.21
CA ASP A 106 -18.60 1.80 11.44
C ASP A 106 -17.97 0.57 12.12
N LYS A 107 -16.96 -0.09 11.51
CA LYS A 107 -16.30 -1.28 12.08
C LYS A 107 -14.91 -1.51 11.47
N ILE A 108 -14.04 -2.19 12.22
CA ILE A 108 -12.74 -2.66 11.69
C ILE A 108 -13.00 -3.73 10.63
N THR A 109 -12.67 -3.43 9.38
CA THR A 109 -12.63 -4.39 8.29
C THR A 109 -11.21 -4.62 7.80
N TRP A 110 -10.93 -5.85 7.41
CA TRP A 110 -9.66 -6.21 6.78
C TRP A 110 -9.80 -6.05 5.27
N GLY A 111 -9.03 -5.14 4.68
CA GLY A 111 -8.92 -5.05 3.24
C GLY A 111 -7.98 -6.09 2.65
N ASN A 112 -7.83 -6.07 1.34
CA ASN A 112 -6.86 -6.92 0.65
C ASN A 112 -6.17 -6.16 -0.48
N ALA A 113 -4.90 -6.47 -0.72
CA ALA A 113 -4.08 -5.77 -1.72
C ALA A 113 -4.61 -5.94 -3.15
N VAL A 114 -5.29 -7.05 -3.47
CA VAL A 114 -5.89 -7.27 -4.81
C VAL A 114 -6.95 -6.20 -5.09
N SER A 115 -7.76 -5.90 -4.09
CA SER A 115 -8.81 -4.88 -4.17
C SER A 115 -8.17 -3.50 -4.29
N ALA A 116 -7.14 -3.17 -3.50
CA ALA A 116 -6.40 -1.91 -3.71
C ALA A 116 -5.86 -1.76 -5.13
N PHE A 117 -5.24 -2.79 -5.70
CA PHE A 117 -4.76 -2.72 -7.09
C PHE A 117 -5.91 -2.42 -8.06
N LYS A 118 -7.05 -3.10 -7.90
CA LYS A 118 -8.22 -2.90 -8.73
C LYS A 118 -8.81 -1.50 -8.58
N MET A 119 -8.92 -0.99 -7.35
CA MET A 119 -9.40 0.37 -7.07
C MET A 119 -8.51 1.43 -7.69
N LEU A 120 -7.19 1.27 -7.56
CA LEU A 120 -6.24 2.29 -7.99
C LEU A 120 -6.03 2.26 -9.51
N THR A 121 -6.05 1.09 -10.14
CA THR A 121 -5.64 0.94 -11.55
C THR A 121 -6.76 0.51 -12.50
N GLY A 122 -7.91 0.08 -11.97
CA GLY A 122 -8.99 -0.55 -12.75
C GLY A 122 -8.64 -1.96 -13.25
N LYS A 123 -7.41 -2.46 -12.98
CA LYS A 123 -6.90 -3.73 -13.45
C LYS A 123 -6.87 -4.76 -12.33
N SER A 124 -7.08 -6.02 -12.69
CA SER A 124 -6.95 -7.12 -11.73
C SER A 124 -5.49 -7.33 -11.34
N ALA A 125 -5.25 -7.80 -10.11
CA ALA A 125 -3.96 -8.27 -9.65
C ALA A 125 -4.02 -9.77 -9.37
N THR A 126 -2.88 -10.45 -9.54
CA THR A 126 -2.72 -11.86 -9.21
C THR A 126 -2.39 -11.99 -7.73
N TYR A 127 -3.07 -12.91 -7.06
CA TYR A 127 -2.79 -13.30 -5.67
C TYR A 127 -2.19 -14.70 -5.64
N GLU A 128 -1.09 -14.86 -4.95
CA GLU A 128 -0.44 -16.16 -4.74
C GLU A 128 -0.14 -16.41 -3.27
N THR A 129 -0.39 -17.64 -2.83
CA THR A 129 0.08 -18.12 -1.53
C THR A 129 1.47 -18.73 -1.68
N ILE A 130 2.41 -18.23 -0.90
CA ILE A 130 3.80 -18.66 -0.91
C ILE A 130 3.95 -19.83 0.07
N LYS A 131 4.55 -20.93 -0.41
CA LYS A 131 4.74 -22.16 0.37
C LYS A 131 6.20 -22.57 0.48
N ASP A 132 7.06 -22.04 -0.37
CA ASP A 132 8.49 -22.34 -0.41
C ASP A 132 9.30 -21.13 -0.87
N LYS A 133 10.57 -21.13 -0.45
CA LYS A 133 11.55 -20.06 -0.67
C LYS A 133 11.92 -19.88 -2.14
N ASP A 134 12.03 -20.96 -2.90
CA ASP A 134 12.47 -20.92 -4.30
C ASP A 134 11.41 -20.25 -5.19
N HIS A 135 10.13 -20.50 -4.90
CA HIS A 135 9.02 -19.82 -5.56
C HIS A 135 9.00 -18.32 -5.26
N LEU A 136 9.16 -17.94 -3.99
CA LEU A 136 9.27 -16.52 -3.60
C LEU A 136 10.41 -15.83 -4.34
N PHE A 137 11.59 -16.46 -4.40
CA PHE A 137 12.73 -15.92 -5.12
C PHE A 137 12.46 -15.70 -6.60
N LYS A 138 11.83 -16.67 -7.28
CA LYS A 138 11.45 -16.54 -8.69
C LYS A 138 10.49 -15.38 -8.92
N LEU A 139 9.52 -15.19 -8.04
CA LEU A 139 8.58 -14.08 -8.11
C LEU A 139 9.29 -12.73 -7.90
N LEU A 140 10.14 -12.60 -6.89
CA LEU A 140 10.92 -11.38 -6.64
C LEU A 140 11.84 -11.05 -7.81
N TYR A 141 12.52 -12.06 -8.36
CA TYR A 141 13.39 -11.90 -9.53
C TYR A 141 12.61 -11.45 -10.76
N LYS A 142 11.46 -12.08 -11.03
CA LYS A 142 10.58 -11.71 -12.14
C LYS A 142 10.06 -10.29 -11.95
N ALA A 143 9.56 -9.95 -10.76
CA ALA A 143 9.00 -8.63 -10.50
C ALA A 143 9.99 -7.50 -10.73
N ARG A 144 11.24 -7.71 -10.30
CA ARG A 144 12.34 -6.78 -10.57
C ARG A 144 12.68 -6.69 -12.06
N THR A 145 12.82 -7.83 -12.73
CA THR A 145 13.26 -7.88 -14.14
C THR A 145 12.21 -7.28 -15.08
N ASP A 146 10.93 -7.56 -14.81
CA ASP A 146 9.81 -7.19 -15.65
C ASP A 146 9.14 -5.88 -15.18
N ASN A 147 9.70 -5.21 -14.16
CA ASN A 147 9.15 -3.99 -13.56
C ASN A 147 7.69 -4.14 -13.10
N ILE A 148 7.36 -5.28 -12.48
CA ILE A 148 6.01 -5.61 -12.01
C ILE A 148 5.83 -5.07 -10.58
N PRO A 149 4.82 -4.22 -10.32
CA PRO A 149 4.48 -3.79 -8.98
C PRO A 149 4.02 -4.98 -8.14
N MET A 150 4.65 -5.17 -6.99
CA MET A 150 4.43 -6.31 -6.11
C MET A 150 4.43 -5.88 -4.65
N VAL A 151 3.46 -6.39 -3.89
CA VAL A 151 3.43 -6.33 -2.42
C VAL A 151 3.38 -7.73 -1.85
N PHE A 152 3.80 -7.88 -0.60
CA PHE A 152 3.63 -9.15 0.11
C PHE A 152 2.86 -8.96 1.40
N GLY A 153 2.16 -10.01 1.81
CA GLY A 153 1.42 -10.08 3.05
C GLY A 153 2.04 -11.11 3.98
N SER A 154 2.25 -10.73 5.23
CA SER A 154 2.70 -11.64 6.28
C SER A 154 1.55 -12.49 6.81
N GLY A 155 1.91 -13.65 7.38
CA GLY A 155 0.98 -14.51 8.11
C GLY A 155 0.60 -13.98 9.49
N SER A 156 -0.07 -14.82 10.27
CA SER A 156 -0.39 -14.51 11.68
C SER A 156 0.81 -14.56 12.61
N GLN A 157 1.88 -15.26 12.19
CA GLN A 157 3.13 -15.38 12.91
C GLN A 157 4.07 -14.35 12.30
N GLY A 158 4.12 -13.16 12.88
CA GLY A 158 5.17 -12.18 12.61
C GLY A 158 6.15 -12.15 13.79
N LYS A 159 7.36 -11.66 13.56
CA LYS A 159 8.37 -11.47 14.61
C LYS A 159 8.86 -10.03 14.58
N VAL A 160 8.65 -9.29 15.66
CA VAL A 160 9.07 -7.89 15.79
C VAL A 160 10.58 -7.74 15.53
N GLU A 161 11.40 -8.70 15.98
CA GLU A 161 12.85 -8.71 15.71
C GLU A 161 13.20 -8.81 14.22
N SER A 162 12.33 -9.43 13.42
CA SER A 162 12.47 -9.47 11.96
C SER A 162 11.86 -8.25 11.28
N HIS A 163 11.24 -7.32 12.01
CA HIS A 163 10.45 -6.21 11.45
C HIS A 163 9.32 -6.63 10.51
N ILE A 164 8.96 -7.93 10.48
CA ILE A 164 7.79 -8.45 9.80
C ILE A 164 6.72 -8.72 10.86
N ILE A 165 5.80 -7.77 10.98
CA ILE A 165 4.63 -7.80 11.84
C ILE A 165 3.59 -8.73 11.22
N GLY A 166 2.88 -9.49 12.04
CA GLY A 166 1.83 -10.39 11.57
C GLY A 166 0.62 -9.61 11.03
N TRP A 167 -0.04 -10.16 10.00
CA TRP A 167 -1.20 -9.56 9.34
C TRP A 167 -0.95 -8.21 8.66
N SER A 168 0.29 -7.93 8.26
CA SER A 168 0.68 -6.67 7.63
C SER A 168 1.05 -6.86 6.16
N TRP A 169 0.95 -5.77 5.41
CA TRP A 169 1.32 -5.70 4.01
C TRP A 169 2.50 -4.77 3.81
N TYR A 170 3.38 -5.16 2.89
CA TYR A 170 4.68 -4.54 2.71
C TYR A 170 4.96 -4.29 1.24
N GLN A 171 5.60 -3.16 0.96
CA GLN A 171 6.14 -2.87 -0.36
C GLN A 171 7.57 -3.44 -0.46
N ILE A 172 7.91 -4.04 -1.60
CA ILE A 172 9.31 -4.33 -1.93
C ILE A 172 9.91 -3.09 -2.58
N THR A 173 10.97 -2.54 -1.98
CA THR A 173 11.62 -1.33 -2.49
C THR A 173 12.84 -1.64 -3.34
N SER A 174 13.51 -2.76 -3.06
CA SER A 174 14.59 -3.31 -3.88
C SER A 174 14.84 -4.77 -3.54
N SER A 175 15.40 -5.53 -4.48
CA SER A 175 15.85 -6.91 -4.24
C SER A 175 17.15 -7.16 -5.02
N SER A 176 18.19 -7.63 -4.33
CA SER A 176 19.52 -7.89 -4.87
C SER A 176 20.08 -9.19 -4.31
N GLY A 177 20.09 -10.25 -5.12
CA GLY A 177 20.57 -11.56 -4.68
C GLY A 177 19.68 -12.10 -3.56
N TYR A 178 20.25 -12.26 -2.36
CA TYR A 178 19.56 -12.79 -1.18
C TYR A 178 19.05 -11.72 -0.22
N GLU A 179 19.29 -10.44 -0.53
CA GLU A 179 18.84 -9.31 0.27
C GLU A 179 17.66 -8.63 -0.42
N THR A 180 16.60 -8.41 0.34
CA THR A 180 15.41 -7.68 -0.11
C THR A 180 15.11 -6.58 0.87
N LYS A 181 14.91 -5.37 0.37
CA LYS A 181 14.46 -4.26 1.18
C LYS A 181 12.95 -4.15 1.10
N ILE A 182 12.34 -4.02 2.26
CA ILE A 182 10.91 -3.94 2.44
C ILE A 182 10.58 -2.62 3.11
N TRP A 183 9.48 -2.01 2.72
CA TRP A 183 8.91 -0.84 3.38
C TRP A 183 7.75 -1.29 4.24
N ASP A 184 7.85 -1.07 5.55
CA ASP A 184 6.73 -1.20 6.47
C ASP A 184 5.96 0.12 6.52
N THR A 185 4.70 0.10 6.10
CA THR A 185 3.83 1.27 6.10
C THR A 185 3.28 1.62 7.48
N GLN A 186 3.47 0.78 8.50
CA GLN A 186 3.03 1.03 9.88
C GLN A 186 4.15 1.65 10.73
N ASP A 187 5.39 1.22 10.50
CA ASP A 187 6.58 1.76 11.17
C ASP A 187 7.27 2.86 10.33
N ASN A 188 6.77 3.10 9.12
CA ASN A 188 7.33 4.04 8.15
C ASN A 188 8.85 3.89 7.94
N ALA A 189 9.29 2.65 7.82
CA ALA A 189 10.71 2.36 7.78
C ALA A 189 11.03 1.36 6.68
N GLU A 190 12.22 1.54 6.10
CA GLU A 190 12.81 0.55 5.21
C GLU A 190 13.65 -0.43 6.03
N TYR A 191 13.31 -1.71 5.94
CA TYR A 191 14.06 -2.78 6.57
C TYR A 191 14.73 -3.64 5.52
N GLN A 192 15.96 -4.04 5.79
CA GLN A 192 16.65 -5.06 5.00
C GLN A 192 16.32 -6.43 5.58
N GLN A 193 15.84 -7.33 4.73
CA GLN A 193 15.49 -8.71 5.05
C GLN A 193 16.30 -9.67 4.20
N THR A 194 16.66 -10.80 4.77
CA THR A 194 17.14 -11.94 4.01
C THR A 194 15.97 -12.69 3.37
N LEU A 195 16.25 -13.40 2.28
CA LEU A 195 15.25 -14.25 1.64
C LEU A 195 14.75 -15.38 2.57
N ASP A 196 15.58 -15.86 3.49
CA ASP A 196 15.19 -16.87 4.48
C ASP A 196 14.15 -16.32 5.47
N GLU A 197 14.39 -15.12 6.02
CA GLU A 197 13.43 -14.44 6.89
C GLU A 197 12.12 -14.16 6.14
N MET A 198 12.20 -13.66 4.90
CA MET A 198 11.00 -13.47 4.10
C MET A 198 10.25 -14.78 3.86
N ALA A 199 10.92 -15.88 3.52
CA ALA A 199 10.26 -17.15 3.28
C ALA A 199 9.61 -17.76 4.54
N GLU A 200 10.09 -17.40 5.73
CA GLU A 200 9.48 -17.81 7.00
C GLU A 200 8.15 -17.09 7.26
N TYR A 201 8.06 -15.79 6.94
CA TYR A 201 6.92 -14.96 7.36
C TYR A 201 5.97 -14.55 6.22
N VAL A 202 6.46 -14.50 4.97
CA VAL A 202 5.66 -14.17 3.79
C VAL A 202 4.78 -15.35 3.43
N GLN A 203 3.48 -15.15 3.55
CA GLN A 203 2.49 -16.16 3.15
C GLN A 203 1.82 -15.82 1.83
N LYS A 204 1.87 -14.55 1.42
CA LYS A 204 1.03 -14.03 0.33
C LYS A 204 1.83 -13.03 -0.49
N VAL A 205 1.66 -13.07 -1.80
CA VAL A 205 2.16 -12.05 -2.72
C VAL A 205 1.02 -11.60 -3.61
N VAL A 206 0.94 -10.30 -3.87
CA VAL A 206 0.00 -9.72 -4.82
C VAL A 206 0.75 -8.84 -5.81
N TYR A 207 0.50 -9.03 -7.10
CA TYR A 207 1.21 -8.32 -8.17
C TYR A 207 0.33 -8.07 -9.40
N GLN A 208 0.70 -7.10 -10.22
CA GLN A 208 -0.04 -6.74 -11.44
C GLN A 208 0.89 -6.64 -12.65
N GLU A 209 0.78 -7.62 -13.56
CA GLU A 209 1.52 -7.67 -14.83
C GLU A 209 1.19 -6.48 -15.76
#